data_AF-A0A428GJC7-F1
#
_entry.id   AF-A0A428GJC7-F1
#
_cell.length_a   1.000
_cell.length_b   1.000
_cell.length_c   1.000
_cell.angle_alpha   90.00
_cell.angle_beta   90.00
_cell.angle_gamma   90.00
#
_symmetry.space_group_name_H-M   'P 1'
#
loop_
_entity.id
_entity.type
_entity.pdbx_description
1 polymer ?
#
loop_
_entity_poly.entity_id
_entity_poly.type
_entity_poly.pdbx_seq_one_letter_code
_entity_poly.pdbx_strand_id
1 'polypeptide(L)'
;MLKTIFNIIRCFPEQVFLFLFNSGIFAWLWKSGSDIANQLGVTATWGTHVPAPIQAFFGENVETVQGFFQHSSIMWLIGSMIMLWIVRFVKGMIKFVIFAVLILLGIYLILQNQSILNSFM
;
A
#
# COMPACT_ATOMS: atom_id res chain seq x y z
N MET A 1 17.10 27.94 13.76
CA MET A 1 16.51 26.59 13.61
C MET A 1 15.39 26.31 14.61
N LEU A 2 15.64 26.30 15.93
CA LEU A 2 14.58 26.01 16.92
C LEU A 2 13.35 26.92 16.80
N LYS A 3 13.57 28.22 16.59
CA LYS A 3 12.47 29.19 16.41
C LYS A 3 11.59 28.84 15.20
N THR A 4 12.21 28.40 14.10
CA THR A 4 11.53 27.95 12.88
C THR A 4 10.72 26.68 13.12
N ILE A 5 11.29 25.71 13.84
CA ILE A 5 10.62 24.46 14.21
C ILE A 5 9.40 24.76 15.08
N PHE A 6 9.54 25.57 16.13
CA PHE A 6 8.42 25.98 16.97
C PHE A 6 7.36 26.75 16.20
N ASN A 7 7.76 27.56 15.21
CA ASN A 7 6.81 28.27 14.36
C ASN A 7 6.00 27.31 13.48
N ILE A 8 6.63 26.27 12.92
CA ILE A 8 5.94 25.23 12.15
C ILE A 8 4.96 24.45 13.03
N ILE A 9 5.39 24.04 14.24
CA ILE A 9 4.51 23.35 15.21
C ILE A 9 3.28 24.21 15.53
N ARG A 10 3.46 25.53 15.66
CA ARG A 10 2.38 26.44 15.99
C ARG A 10 1.45 26.74 14.80
N CYS A 11 1.99 26.81 13.58
CA CYS A 11 1.18 27.01 12.37
C CYS A 11 0.42 25.75 11.93
N PHE A 12 0.96 24.57 12.21
CA PHE A 12 0.43 23.29 11.72
C PHE A 12 0.35 22.21 12.82
N PRO A 13 -0.33 22.50 13.96
CA PRO A 13 -0.28 21.63 15.14
C PRO A 13 -0.85 20.24 14.86
N GLU A 14 -1.95 20.14 14.12
CA GLU A 14 -2.58 18.86 13.78
C GLU A 14 -1.71 17.99 12.88
N GLN A 15 -1.06 18.61 11.88
CA GLN A 15 -0.22 17.89 10.92
C GLN A 15 1.06 17.37 11.59
N VAL A 16 1.64 18.17 12.50
CA VAL A 16 2.77 17.75 13.33
C VAL A 16 2.35 16.64 14.28
N PHE A 17 1.19 16.75 14.92
CA PHE A 17 0.67 15.70 15.80
C PHE A 17 0.45 14.38 15.04
N LEU A 18 -0.23 14.43 13.89
CA LEU A 18 -0.45 13.26 13.04
C LEU A 18 0.87 12.66 12.56
N PHE A 19 1.86 13.49 12.21
CA PHE A 19 3.18 13.02 11.81
C PHE A 19 3.89 12.29 12.96
N LEU A 20 3.90 12.89 14.16
CA LEU A 20 4.51 12.28 15.35
C LEU A 20 3.79 10.99 15.77
N PHE A 21 2.46 11.01 15.80
CA PHE A 21 1.63 9.86 16.13
C PHE A 21 1.89 8.70 15.17
N ASN A 22 1.80 8.94 13.87
CA ASN A 22 2.06 7.90 12.86
C ASN A 22 3.50 7.40 12.94
N SER A 23 4.48 8.30 13.07
CA SER A 23 5.88 7.92 13.22
C SER A 23 6.12 7.05 14.47
N GLY A 24 5.43 7.34 15.58
CA GLY A 24 5.47 6.55 16.80
C GLY A 24 4.87 5.15 16.61
N ILE A 25 3.70 5.05 15.96
CA ILE A 25 3.08 3.76 15.63
C ILE A 25 4.00 2.94 14.72
N PHE A 26 4.63 3.54 13.72
CA PHE A 26 5.57 2.84 12.83
C PHE A 26 6.86 2.42 13.55
N ALA A 27 7.41 3.26 14.43
CA ALA A 27 8.56 2.89 15.25
C ALA A 27 8.24 1.72 16.18
N TRP A 28 7.03 1.72 16.77
CA TRP A 28 6.56 0.60 17.60
C TRP A 28 6.32 -0.67 16.77
N LEU A 29 5.71 -0.56 15.59
CA LEU A 29 5.51 -1.69 14.66
C LEU A 29 6.84 -2.29 14.21
N TRP A 30 7.81 -1.45 13.87
CA TRP A 30 9.16 -1.92 13.55
C TRP A 30 9.74 -2.66 14.76
N LYS A 31 9.83 -2.02 15.92
CA LYS A 31 10.47 -2.64 17.09
C LYS A 31 9.82 -3.99 17.43
N SER A 32 8.49 -4.03 17.44
CA SER A 32 7.72 -5.26 17.69
C SER A 32 7.94 -6.31 16.61
N GLY A 33 7.92 -5.93 15.33
CA GLY A 33 8.16 -6.85 14.21
C GLY A 33 9.58 -7.41 14.20
N SER A 34 10.58 -6.59 14.53
CA SER A 34 11.98 -7.02 14.68
C SER A 34 12.15 -7.97 15.85
N ASP A 35 11.55 -7.66 17.01
CA ASP A 35 11.61 -8.52 18.19
C ASP A 35 10.91 -9.86 17.95
N ILE A 36 9.74 -9.86 17.28
CA ILE A 36 9.02 -11.08 16.87
C ILE A 36 9.86 -11.90 15.88
N ALA A 37 10.45 -11.26 14.87
CA ALA A 37 11.28 -11.94 13.88
C ALA A 37 12.51 -12.60 14.51
N ASN A 38 13.13 -11.92 15.48
CA ASN A 38 14.26 -12.43 16.24
C ASN A 38 13.85 -13.60 17.17
N GLN A 39 12.70 -13.50 17.85
CA GLN A 39 12.20 -14.54 18.75
C GLN A 39 11.76 -15.81 18.01
N LEU A 40 11.10 -15.66 16.87
CA LEU A 40 10.66 -16.78 16.04
C LEU A 40 11.81 -17.38 15.21
N GLY A 41 13.01 -16.80 15.29
CA GLY A 41 14.14 -17.22 14.47
C GLY A 41 13.80 -17.19 12.98
N VAL A 42 12.98 -16.21 12.54
CA VAL A 42 12.45 -16.13 11.16
C VAL A 42 13.58 -16.15 10.13
N THR A 43 14.78 -15.75 10.50
CA THR A 43 15.98 -15.88 9.66
C THR A 43 16.49 -17.31 9.51
N ALA A 44 16.40 -18.15 10.54
CA ALA A 44 16.81 -19.56 10.51
C ALA A 44 15.73 -20.48 9.88
N THR A 45 14.46 -20.06 9.92
CA THR A 45 13.31 -20.88 9.48
C THR A 45 12.52 -20.30 8.31
N TRP A 46 12.98 -19.20 7.69
CA TRP A 46 12.32 -18.49 6.58
C TRP A 46 11.76 -19.43 5.52
N GLY A 47 12.60 -20.34 4.99
CA GLY A 47 12.22 -21.29 3.93
C GLY A 47 11.16 -22.32 4.33
N THR A 48 10.96 -22.56 5.64
CA THR A 48 10.01 -23.58 6.14
C THR A 48 8.67 -23.01 6.61
N HIS A 49 8.63 -21.77 7.09
CA HIS A 49 7.43 -21.18 7.72
C HIS A 49 6.77 -20.08 6.87
N VAL A 50 7.48 -19.55 5.87
CA VAL A 50 6.94 -18.50 5.00
C VAL A 50 6.32 -19.14 3.75
N PRO A 51 5.10 -18.78 3.32
CA PRO A 51 4.51 -19.29 2.08
C PRO A 51 5.37 -18.95 0.85
N ALA A 52 5.47 -19.87 -0.10
CA ALA A 52 6.27 -19.71 -1.34
C ALA A 52 6.04 -18.39 -2.11
N PRO A 53 4.81 -17.81 -2.20
CA PRO A 53 4.61 -16.52 -2.86
C PRO A 53 5.31 -15.36 -2.16
N ILE A 54 5.41 -15.40 -0.84
CA ILE A 54 6.10 -14.38 -0.05
C ILE A 54 7.62 -14.57 -0.15
N GLN A 55 8.09 -15.82 -0.16
CA GLN A 55 9.50 -16.11 -0.42
C GLN A 55 9.93 -15.61 -1.81
N ALA A 56 9.11 -15.81 -2.84
CA ALA A 56 9.39 -15.33 -4.20
C ALA A 56 9.44 -13.80 -4.31
N PHE A 57 8.68 -13.08 -3.47
CA PHE A 57 8.64 -11.62 -3.46
C PHE A 57 9.89 -10.99 -2.83
N PHE A 58 10.36 -11.55 -1.71
CA PHE A 58 11.55 -11.06 -0.99
C PHE A 58 12.85 -11.74 -1.44
N GLY A 59 12.76 -12.80 -2.25
CA GLY A 59 13.88 -13.65 -2.65
C GLY A 59 14.28 -14.66 -1.58
N GLU A 60 15.22 -15.54 -1.91
CA GLU A 60 15.81 -16.52 -0.96
C GLU A 60 16.74 -15.84 0.07
N ASN A 61 17.06 -14.56 -0.12
CA ASN A 61 17.99 -13.83 0.70
C ASN A 61 17.32 -13.33 1.99
N VAL A 62 17.44 -14.14 3.04
CA VAL A 62 17.09 -13.81 4.42
C VAL A 62 17.69 -12.46 4.85
N GLU A 63 18.87 -12.12 4.34
CA GLU A 63 19.54 -10.83 4.60
C GLU A 63 18.78 -9.62 4.02
N THR A 64 18.09 -9.78 2.88
CA THR A 64 17.28 -8.72 2.27
C THR A 64 16.04 -8.43 3.10
N VAL A 65 15.43 -9.48 3.65
CA VAL A 65 14.34 -9.37 4.61
C VAL A 65 14.82 -8.71 5.91
N GLN A 66 15.96 -9.14 6.43
CA GLN A 66 16.55 -8.58 7.65
C GLN A 66 16.92 -7.10 7.45
N GLY A 67 17.47 -6.73 6.30
CA GLY A 67 17.76 -5.34 5.91
C GLY A 67 16.50 -4.47 5.80
N PHE A 68 15.38 -5.03 5.30
CA PHE A 68 14.09 -4.35 5.26
C PHE A 68 13.55 -4.03 6.67
N PHE A 69 13.65 -5.00 7.59
CA PHE A 69 13.29 -4.81 9.00
C PHE A 69 14.38 -4.10 9.82
N GLN A 70 15.53 -3.73 9.26
CA GLN A 70 16.55 -2.91 9.90
C GLN A 70 16.57 -1.47 9.36
N HIS A 71 15.78 -1.17 8.33
CA HIS A 71 15.67 0.18 7.79
C HIS A 71 14.85 1.12 8.67
N SER A 72 15.36 2.36 8.79
CA SER A 72 14.85 3.49 9.58
C SER A 72 13.31 3.60 9.60
N SER A 73 12.72 4.12 10.69
CA SER A 73 11.27 4.26 10.92
C SER A 73 10.61 5.10 9.82
N ILE A 74 11.41 5.94 9.16
CA ILE A 74 11.06 6.75 7.99
C ILE A 74 10.74 5.88 6.77
N MET A 75 11.45 4.77 6.56
CA MET A 75 11.23 3.84 5.44
C MET A 75 9.88 3.14 5.56
N TRP A 76 9.49 2.77 6.78
CA TRP A 76 8.16 2.22 7.07
C TRP A 76 7.05 3.23 6.86
N LEU A 77 7.28 4.49 7.25
CA LEU A 77 6.35 5.59 7.00
C LEU A 77 6.16 5.81 5.48
N ILE A 78 7.24 5.89 4.71
CA ILE A 78 7.20 6.00 3.25
C ILE A 78 6.48 4.79 2.64
N GLY A 79 6.79 3.57 3.08
CA GLY A 79 6.15 2.34 2.63
C GLY A 79 4.64 2.38 2.85
N SER A 80 4.19 2.86 4.01
CA SER A 80 2.76 2.99 4.32
C SER A 80 2.05 4.03 3.42
N MET A 81 2.71 5.14 3.10
CA MET A 81 2.17 6.15 2.18
C MET A 81 2.03 5.59 0.75
N ILE A 82 3.02 4.82 0.29
CA ILE A 82 2.97 4.13 -1.01
C ILE A 82 1.82 3.11 -1.02
N MET A 83 1.69 2.32 0.05
CA MET A 83 0.60 1.33 0.18
C MET A 83 -0.78 1.99 0.10
N LEU A 84 -0.98 3.11 0.80
CA LEU A 84 -2.23 3.89 0.73
C LEU A 84 -2.49 4.43 -0.68
N TRP A 85 -1.44 4.87 -1.36
CA TRP A 85 -1.54 5.37 -2.72
C TRP A 85 -1.97 4.27 -3.69
N ILE A 86 -1.39 3.06 -3.56
CA ILE A 86 -1.79 1.87 -4.33
C ILE A 86 -3.26 1.54 -4.07
N VAL A 87 -3.70 1.49 -2.81
CA VAL A 87 -5.11 1.18 -2.48
C VAL A 87 -6.06 2.20 -3.10
N ARG A 88 -5.72 3.49 -3.04
CA ARG A 88 -6.52 4.56 -3.67
C ARG A 88 -6.54 4.43 -5.19
N PHE A 89 -5.40 4.10 -5.79
CA PHE A 89 -5.26 3.89 -7.22
C PHE A 89 -6.13 2.72 -7.71
N VAL A 90 -6.05 1.57 -7.04
CA VAL A 90 -6.88 0.39 -7.35
C VAL A 90 -8.36 0.72 -7.26
N LYS A 91 -8.79 1.45 -6.22
CA LYS A 91 -10.18 1.90 -6.09
C LYS A 91 -10.63 2.77 -7.28
N GLY A 92 -9.73 3.61 -7.81
CA GLY A 92 -9.97 4.37 -9.02
C GLY A 92 -10.09 3.49 -10.26
N MET A 93 -9.15 2.55 -10.43
CA MET A 93 -9.16 1.62 -11.57
C MET A 93 -10.42 0.76 -11.63
N ILE A 94 -10.91 0.24 -10.50
CA ILE A 94 -12.14 -0.57 -10.48
C ILE A 94 -13.32 0.22 -11.07
N LYS A 95 -13.47 1.48 -10.67
CA LYS A 95 -14.52 2.36 -11.23
C LYS A 95 -14.37 2.54 -12.73
N PHE A 96 -13.14 2.75 -13.20
CA PHE A 96 -12.85 2.91 -14.62
C PHE A 96 -13.15 1.63 -15.42
N VAL A 97 -12.76 0.46 -14.92
CA VAL A 97 -13.03 -0.83 -15.57
C VAL A 97 -14.54 -1.08 -15.68
N ILE A 98 -15.29 -0.85 -14.60
CA ILE A 98 -16.76 -1.00 -14.62
C ILE A 98 -17.36 -0.07 -15.68
N PHE A 99 -16.91 1.19 -15.74
CA PHE A 99 -17.39 2.13 -16.74
C PHE A 99 -17.09 1.69 -18.18
N ALA A 100 -15.87 1.21 -18.45
CA ALA A 100 -15.50 0.70 -19.76
C ALA A 100 -16.32 -0.53 -20.18
N VAL A 101 -16.57 -1.45 -19.25
CA VAL A 101 -17.41 -2.63 -19.49
C VAL A 101 -18.84 -2.22 -19.84
N LEU A 102 -19.42 -1.24 -19.14
CA LEU A 102 -20.77 -0.76 -19.45
C LEU A 102 -20.87 -0.15 -20.85
N ILE A 103 -19.88 0.64 -21.27
CA ILE A 103 -19.83 1.21 -22.63
C ILE A 103 -19.73 0.09 -23.66
N LEU A 104 -18.82 -0.85 -23.48
CA LEU A 104 -18.63 -1.96 -24.41
C LEU A 104 -19.89 -2.82 -24.52
N LEU A 105 -20.56 -3.09 -23.40
CA LEU A 105 -21.82 -3.82 -23.36
C LEU A 105 -22.91 -3.06 -24.13
N GLY A 106 -23.00 -1.74 -23.95
CA GLY A 106 -23.94 -0.89 -24.68
C GLY A 106 -23.71 -0.95 -26.19
N ILE A 107 -22.45 -0.79 -26.63
CA ILE A 107 -22.08 -0.89 -28.06
C ILE A 107 -22.42 -2.28 -28.61
N TYR A 108 -22.07 -3.34 -27.87
CA TYR A 108 -22.35 -4.71 -28.26
C TYR A 108 -23.85 -4.96 -28.47
N LEU A 109 -24.69 -4.50 -27.53
CA LEU A 109 -26.14 -4.65 -27.62
C LEU A 109 -26.74 -3.88 -28.81
N ILE A 110 -26.23 -2.68 -29.11
CA ILE A 110 -26.66 -1.90 -30.28
C ILE A 110 -26.31 -2.64 -31.57
N LEU A 111 -25.09 -3.14 -31.70
CA LEU A 111 -24.65 -3.89 -32.88
C LEU A 111 -25.45 -5.18 -33.07
N GLN A 112 -25.78 -5.87 -31.99
CA GLN A 112 -26.55 -7.11 -32.04
C GLN A 112 -28.03 -6.88 -32.40
N ASN A 113 -28.62 -5.77 -31.94
CA ASN A 113 -30.06 -5.52 -32.05
C ASN A 113 -30.41 -4.38 -33.04
N GLN A 114 -29.61 -4.22 -34.11
CA GLN A 114 -29.86 -3.16 -35.10
C GLN A 114 -31.25 -3.23 -35.75
N SER A 115 -31.83 -4.42 -35.89
CA SER A 115 -33.19 -4.59 -36.42
C SER A 115 -34.26 -3.93 -35.56
N ILE A 116 -34.08 -3.94 -34.23
CA ILE A 116 -34.98 -3.29 -33.27
C ILE A 116 -34.83 -1.77 -33.37
N LEU A 117 -33.60 -1.25 -33.45
CA LEU A 117 -33.37 0.19 -33.63
C LEU A 117 -33.97 0.73 -34.93
N ASN A 118 -33.80 -0.01 -36.03
CA ASN A 118 -34.35 0.38 -37.34
C ASN A 118 -35.88 0.30 -37.40
N SER A 119 -36.54 -0.35 -36.44
CA SER A 119 -38.01 -0.38 -36.34
C SER A 119 -38.60 0.84 -35.64
N PHE A 120 -37.76 1.65 -34.97
CA PHE A 120 -38.16 2.88 -34.29
C PHE A 120 -37.86 4.15 -35.11
N MET A 121 -37.13 4.04 -36.22
CA MET A 121 -36.95 5.10 -37.23
C MET A 121 -37.96 4.94 -38.34
#